data_AF-A0A545TCG6-F1
#
_entry.id   AF-A0A545TCG6-F1
#
_cell.length_a   1.000
_cell.length_b   1.000
_cell.length_c   1.000
_cell.angle_alpha   90.00
_cell.angle_beta   90.00
_cell.angle_gamma   90.00
#
_symmetry.space_group_name_H-M   'P 1'
#
loop_
_entity.id
_entity.type
_entity.pdbx_description
1 polymer ?
#
loop_
_entity_poly.entity_id
_entity_poly.type
_entity_poly.pdbx_seq_one_letter_code
_entity_poly.pdbx_strand_id
1 'polypeptide(L)'
;MASFNIGELTQSENEALLGLLIVLYRQDMKITMGEQDAFNAISEQMNWTSGTSLDNYLMELRAKVRDGDKQALVSEFMSNLSGRSEVNVIAQKMAESDGSVSAGEQQILDLIKDLSKQS
;
A
#
# COMPACT_ATOMS: atom_id res chain seq x y z
N MET A 1 6.65 -11.55 -14.33
CA MET A 1 6.33 -10.36 -13.52
C MET A 1 4.99 -10.59 -12.86
N ALA A 2 4.84 -10.29 -11.58
CA ALA A 2 3.56 -10.45 -10.89
C ALA A 2 2.54 -9.48 -11.52
N SER A 3 1.41 -10.01 -11.99
CA SER A 3 0.31 -9.18 -12.49
C SER A 3 -0.57 -8.74 -11.32
N PHE A 4 -0.58 -7.45 -11.07
CA PHE A 4 -1.53 -6.80 -10.16
C PHE A 4 -2.73 -6.31 -10.98
N ASN A 5 -3.94 -6.49 -10.44
CA ASN A 5 -5.14 -5.91 -11.03
C ASN A 5 -5.62 -4.84 -10.06
N ILE A 6 -5.31 -3.58 -10.37
CA ILE A 6 -5.59 -2.45 -9.48
C ILE A 6 -6.90 -1.74 -9.83
N GLY A 7 -7.59 -2.14 -10.91
CA GLY A 7 -8.80 -1.49 -11.39
C GLY A 7 -8.58 -0.04 -11.84
N GLU A 8 -9.67 0.67 -12.16
CA GLU A 8 -9.63 2.13 -12.31
C GLU A 8 -9.80 2.77 -10.93
N LEU A 9 -8.76 3.49 -10.50
CA LEU A 9 -8.70 4.23 -9.25
C LEU A 9 -8.71 5.72 -9.52
N THR A 10 -9.45 6.46 -8.69
CA THR A 10 -9.35 7.91 -8.58
C THR A 10 -7.99 8.31 -8.01
N GLN A 11 -7.60 9.59 -8.16
CA GLN A 11 -6.34 10.07 -7.60
C GLN A 11 -6.25 9.90 -6.08
N SER A 12 -7.35 10.11 -5.35
CA SER A 12 -7.39 9.89 -3.89
C SER A 12 -7.23 8.41 -3.51
N GLU A 13 -7.78 7.50 -4.32
CA GLU A 13 -7.58 6.06 -4.13
C GLU A 13 -6.15 5.64 -4.48
N ASN A 14 -5.53 6.20 -5.52
CA ASN A 14 -4.12 5.98 -5.84
C ASN A 14 -3.22 6.42 -4.66
N GLU A 15 -3.46 7.61 -4.13
CA GLU A 15 -2.74 8.16 -2.99
C GLU A 15 -2.86 7.27 -1.74
N ALA A 16 -4.08 6.80 -1.46
CA ALA A 16 -4.36 5.91 -0.34
C ALA A 16 -3.74 4.52 -0.54
N LEU A 17 -3.81 3.95 -1.74
CA LEU A 17 -3.21 2.65 -2.04
C LEU A 17 -1.68 2.72 -1.89
N LEU A 18 -1.03 3.72 -2.46
CA LEU A 18 0.41 3.92 -2.28
C LEU A 18 0.78 4.12 -0.80
N GLY A 19 -0.05 4.85 -0.05
CA GLY A 19 0.10 5.02 1.39
C GLY A 19 0.09 3.70 2.14
N LEU A 20 -0.92 2.88 1.88
CA LEU A 20 -1.09 1.56 2.46
C LEU A 20 0.10 0.65 2.14
N LEU A 21 0.51 0.61 0.88
CA LEU A 21 1.65 -0.19 0.44
C LEU A 21 2.94 0.28 1.11
N ILE A 22 3.19 1.59 1.25
CA ILE A 22 4.38 2.09 1.95
C ILE A 22 4.35 1.75 3.45
N VAL A 23 3.19 1.69 4.09
CA VAL A 23 3.09 1.24 5.49
C VAL A 23 3.50 -0.22 5.64
N LEU A 24 3.01 -1.10 4.75
CA LEU A 24 3.46 -2.49 4.67
C LEU A 24 4.97 -2.57 4.43
N TYR A 25 5.43 -1.85 3.40
CA TYR A 25 6.81 -1.77 2.94
C TYR A 25 7.84 -1.33 3.98
N ARG A 26 7.41 -0.63 5.04
CA ARG A 26 8.28 -0.11 6.09
C ARG A 26 8.09 -0.80 7.43
N GLN A 27 7.28 -1.84 7.48
CA GLN A 27 7.00 -2.47 8.75
C GLN A 27 8.25 -3.12 9.35
N ASP A 28 9.04 -3.78 8.51
CA ASP A 28 10.21 -4.54 8.91
C ASP A 28 11.55 -3.78 8.79
N MET A 29 11.51 -2.50 8.40
CA MET A 29 12.68 -1.65 8.09
C MET A 29 13.66 -2.26 7.07
N LYS A 30 13.28 -3.36 6.43
CA LYS A 30 13.99 -4.03 5.35
C LYS A 30 13.03 -4.09 4.19
N ILE A 31 13.54 -3.70 3.03
CA ILE A 31 12.81 -3.75 1.78
C ILE A 31 13.51 -4.81 0.94
N THR A 32 12.78 -5.84 0.53
CA THR A 32 13.31 -6.82 -0.40
C THR A 32 13.18 -6.32 -1.84
N MET A 33 13.97 -6.91 -2.74
CA MET A 33 13.89 -6.59 -4.16
C MET A 33 12.52 -6.99 -4.76
N GLY A 34 11.92 -8.08 -4.28
CA GLY A 34 10.60 -8.54 -4.71
C GLY A 34 9.48 -7.56 -4.37
N GLU A 35 9.50 -7.00 -3.16
CA GLU A 35 8.51 -6.01 -2.75
C GLU A 35 8.70 -4.69 -3.49
N GLN A 36 9.95 -4.28 -3.77
CA GLN A 36 10.25 -3.07 -4.56
C GLN A 36 9.75 -3.22 -6.00
N ASP A 37 9.96 -4.38 -6.61
CA ASP A 37 9.46 -4.68 -7.95
C ASP A 37 7.92 -4.72 -7.98
N ALA A 38 7.30 -5.31 -6.96
CA ALA A 38 5.85 -5.31 -6.80
C ALA A 38 5.29 -3.89 -6.67
N PHE A 39 5.89 -3.07 -5.81
CA PHE A 39 5.52 -1.68 -5.62
C PHE A 39 5.64 -0.88 -6.92
N ASN A 40 6.77 -1.02 -7.62
CA ASN A 40 7.00 -0.35 -8.90
C ASN A 40 5.94 -0.75 -9.93
N ALA A 41 5.69 -2.05 -10.08
CA ALA A 41 4.69 -2.56 -11.02
C ALA A 41 3.27 -2.06 -10.73
N ILE A 42 2.91 -1.86 -9.45
CA ILE A 42 1.63 -1.26 -9.06
C ILE A 42 1.62 0.23 -9.40
N SER A 43 2.68 0.96 -9.05
CA SER A 43 2.77 2.41 -9.29
C SER A 43 2.78 2.78 -10.77
N GLU A 44 3.39 1.96 -11.63
CA GLU A 44 3.45 2.16 -13.09
C GLU A 44 2.07 1.99 -13.75
N GLN A 45 1.16 1.22 -13.14
CA GLN A 45 -0.21 1.05 -13.63
C GLN A 45 -1.13 2.19 -13.22
N MET A 46 -0.72 3.03 -12.27
CA MET A 46 -1.54 4.15 -11.82
C MET A 46 -1.50 5.29 -12.83
N ASN A 47 -2.67 5.75 -13.25
CA ASN A 47 -2.78 7.00 -14.01
C ASN A 47 -2.65 8.19 -13.05
N TRP A 48 -1.42 8.51 -12.65
CA TRP A 48 -1.13 9.59 -11.71
C TRP A 48 -1.45 10.95 -12.33
N THR A 49 -2.31 11.73 -11.66
CA THR A 49 -2.79 13.03 -12.18
C THR A 49 -2.66 14.18 -11.17
N SER A 50 -1.97 13.98 -10.05
CA SER A 50 -1.76 15.03 -9.04
C SER A 50 -0.91 16.18 -9.58
N GLY A 51 -1.10 17.37 -8.99
CA GLY A 51 -0.23 18.53 -9.25
C GLY A 51 1.21 18.35 -8.73
N THR A 52 1.43 17.37 -7.86
CA THR A 52 2.76 16.95 -7.38
C THR A 52 3.21 15.72 -8.17
N SER A 53 4.49 15.64 -8.51
CA SER A 53 5.02 14.42 -9.16
C SER A 53 4.89 13.22 -8.22
N LEU A 54 4.71 12.03 -8.80
CA LEU A 54 4.64 10.78 -8.04
C LEU A 54 5.87 10.61 -7.13
N ASP A 55 7.07 10.89 -7.63
CA ASP A 55 8.31 10.79 -6.84
C ASP A 55 8.31 11.71 -5.60
N ASN A 56 7.87 12.96 -5.76
CA ASN A 56 7.79 13.91 -4.63
C ASN A 56 6.75 13.45 -3.62
N TYR A 57 5.58 12.99 -4.09
CA TYR A 57 4.55 12.43 -3.22
C TYR A 57 5.06 11.21 -2.44
N LEU A 58 5.74 10.28 -3.11
CA LEU A 58 6.31 9.09 -2.47
C LEU A 58 7.38 9.45 -1.44
N MET A 59 8.19 10.48 -1.70
CA MET A 59 9.18 10.97 -0.75
C MET A 59 8.51 11.53 0.53
N GLU A 60 7.50 12.37 0.37
CA GLU A 60 6.73 12.93 1.49
C GLU A 60 5.98 11.84 2.27
N LEU A 61 5.35 10.91 1.55
CA LEU A 61 4.62 9.80 2.12
C LEU A 61 5.53 8.87 2.93
N ARG A 62 6.75 8.58 2.44
CA ARG A 62 7.74 7.81 3.21
C ARG A 62 8.16 8.52 4.50
N ALA A 63 8.24 9.85 4.49
CA ALA A 63 8.48 10.63 5.70
C ALA A 63 7.28 10.57 6.67
N LYS A 64 6.05 10.76 6.16
CA LYS A 64 4.80 10.63 6.94
C LYS A 64 4.70 9.25 7.62
N VAL A 65 4.96 8.18 6.88
CA VAL A 65 4.92 6.80 7.40
C VAL A 65 6.04 6.50 8.38
N ARG A 66 7.22 7.14 8.23
CA ARG A 66 8.32 6.97 9.18
C ARG A 66 7.97 7.52 10.56
N ASP A 67 7.38 8.70 10.58
CA ASP A 67 7.22 9.50 11.80
C ASP A 67 5.81 9.36 12.40
N GLY A 68 4.86 8.78 11.66
CA GLY A 68 3.47 8.61 12.06
C GLY A 68 3.11 7.27 12.69
N ASP A 69 1.93 7.20 13.29
CA ASP A 69 1.34 5.96 13.81
C ASP A 69 0.82 5.09 12.65
N LYS A 70 1.41 3.92 12.46
CA LYS A 70 1.09 3.00 11.37
C LYS A 70 -0.37 2.55 11.40
N GLN A 71 -0.97 2.31 12.56
CA GLN A 71 -2.36 1.87 12.66
C GLN A 71 -3.33 3.00 12.29
N ALA A 72 -3.04 4.22 12.73
CA ALA A 72 -3.82 5.40 12.37
C ALA A 72 -3.73 5.67 10.85
N LEU A 73 -2.53 5.55 10.27
CA LEU A 73 -2.32 5.72 8.83
C LEU A 73 -3.05 4.66 8.00
N VAL A 74 -3.00 3.38 8.40
CA VAL A 74 -3.75 2.32 7.73
C VAL A 74 -5.25 2.61 7.78
N SER A 75 -5.77 3.07 8.92
CA SER A 75 -7.17 3.45 9.05
C SER A 75 -7.55 4.62 8.15
N GLU A 76 -6.70 5.65 8.09
CA GLU A 76 -6.85 6.80 7.19
C GLU A 76 -6.92 6.34 5.72
N PHE A 77 -5.95 5.54 5.27
CA PHE A 77 -5.89 5.07 3.88
C PHE A 77 -7.04 4.11 3.53
N MET A 78 -7.39 3.19 4.43
CA MET A 78 -8.51 2.26 4.21
C MET A 78 -9.85 2.99 4.09
N SER A 79 -10.03 4.12 4.78
CA SER A 79 -11.26 4.92 4.63
C SER A 79 -11.45 5.46 3.21
N ASN A 80 -10.36 5.85 2.54
CA ASN A 80 -10.36 6.29 1.14
C ASN A 80 -10.43 5.14 0.13
N LEU A 81 -10.20 3.90 0.58
CA LEU A 81 -10.28 2.67 -0.23
C LEU A 81 -11.53 1.85 0.08
N SER A 82 -12.48 2.41 0.83
CA SER A 82 -13.73 1.76 1.21
C SER A 82 -14.46 1.21 -0.02
N GLY A 83 -14.81 -0.08 0.00
CA GLY A 83 -15.47 -0.78 -1.11
C GLY A 83 -14.54 -1.40 -2.15
N ARG A 84 -13.21 -1.22 -2.04
CA ARG A 84 -12.21 -1.80 -2.95
C ARG A 84 -11.75 -3.18 -2.47
N SER A 85 -12.46 -4.22 -2.88
CA SER A 85 -12.16 -5.62 -2.52
C SER A 85 -10.75 -6.08 -2.94
N GLU A 86 -10.20 -5.46 -3.99
CA GLU A 86 -8.89 -5.73 -4.57
C GLU A 86 -7.73 -5.34 -3.64
N VAL A 87 -7.93 -4.41 -2.72
CA VAL A 87 -6.88 -3.88 -1.83
C VAL A 87 -6.29 -4.97 -0.93
N ASN A 88 -7.14 -5.85 -0.39
CA ASN A 88 -6.71 -7.00 0.40
C ASN A 88 -5.80 -7.93 -0.41
N VAL A 89 -6.15 -8.18 -1.67
CA VAL A 89 -5.41 -9.08 -2.56
C VAL A 89 -4.07 -8.45 -2.95
N ILE A 90 -4.04 -7.15 -3.24
CA ILE A 90 -2.82 -6.42 -3.58
C ILE A 90 -1.86 -6.40 -2.39
N ALA A 91 -2.35 -6.03 -1.20
CA ALA A 91 -1.58 -5.99 0.04
C ALA A 91 -0.97 -7.36 0.36
N GLN A 92 -1.77 -8.44 0.28
CA GLN A 92 -1.29 -9.80 0.53
C GLN A 92 -0.23 -10.23 -0.50
N LYS A 93 -0.48 -10.01 -1.80
CA LYS A 93 0.48 -10.36 -2.86
C LYS A 93 1.81 -9.62 -2.75
N MET A 94 1.78 -8.37 -2.28
CA MET A 94 2.99 -7.59 -2.08
C MET A 94 3.79 -8.15 -0.90
N ALA A 95 3.15 -8.41 0.24
CA ALA A 95 3.82 -9.00 1.41
C ALA A 95 4.36 -10.42 1.15
N GLU A 96 3.73 -11.18 0.24
CA GLU A 96 4.20 -12.52 -0.15
C GLU A 96 5.25 -12.52 -1.26
N SER A 97 5.62 -11.34 -1.79
CA SER A 97 6.43 -11.24 -3.02
C SER A 97 7.84 -11.82 -2.90
N ASP A 98 8.39 -11.89 -1.69
CA ASP A 98 9.69 -12.48 -1.38
C ASP A 98 9.59 -13.94 -0.86
N GLY A 99 8.37 -14.47 -0.74
CA GLY A 99 8.07 -15.82 -0.27
C GLY A 99 7.85 -15.95 1.24
N SER A 100 7.91 -14.86 2.02
CA SER A 100 7.62 -14.91 3.46
C SER A 100 6.99 -13.64 4.00
N VAL A 101 5.87 -13.76 4.70
CA VAL A 101 5.25 -12.64 5.42
C VAL A 101 5.78 -12.58 6.85
N SER A 102 6.27 -11.42 7.26
CA SER A 102 6.73 -11.19 8.62
C SER A 102 5.59 -11.10 9.64
N ALA A 103 5.89 -11.25 10.93
CA ALA A 103 4.90 -11.05 11.99
C ALA A 103 4.38 -9.60 12.02
N GLY A 104 5.22 -8.62 11.69
CA GLY A 104 4.84 -7.22 11.63
C GLY A 104 3.91 -6.94 10.46
N GLU A 105 4.21 -7.48 9.28
CA GLU A 105 3.39 -7.36 8.08
C GLU A 105 2.05 -8.05 8.27
N GLN A 106 2.04 -9.23 8.90
CA GLN A 106 0.81 -9.95 9.21
C GLN A 106 -0.13 -9.11 10.07
N GLN A 107 0.38 -8.36 11.06
CA GLN A 107 -0.45 -7.46 11.87
C GLN A 107 -1.11 -6.36 11.04
N ILE A 108 -0.39 -5.80 10.07
CA ILE A 108 -0.95 -4.78 9.17
C ILE A 108 -1.96 -5.42 8.21
N LEU A 109 -1.68 -6.60 7.66
CA LEU A 109 -2.61 -7.32 6.80
C LEU A 109 -3.91 -7.68 7.53
N ASP A 110 -3.82 -8.09 8.79
CA ASP A 110 -4.99 -8.38 9.62
C ASP A 110 -5.82 -7.11 9.88
N LEU A 111 -5.15 -5.98 10.14
CA LEU A 111 -5.81 -4.68 10.28
C LEU A 111 -6.55 -4.27 9.00
N ILE A 112 -5.92 -4.44 7.83
CA ILE A 112 -6.53 -4.16 6.51
C ILE A 112 -7.76 -5.06 6.30
N LYS A 113 -7.65 -6.35 6.62
CA LYS A 113 -8.76 -7.32 6.50
C LYS A 113 -9.93 -6.97 7.43
N ASP A 114 -9.67 -6.45 8.62
CA ASP A 114 -10.73 -6.09 9.54
C ASP A 114 -11.42 -4.78 9.17
N LEU A 115 -10.66 -3.79 8.66
CA LEU A 115 -11.23 -2.53 8.18
C LEU A 115 -12.03 -2.71 6.89
N SER A 116 -11.58 -3.58 5.99
CA SER A 116 -12.31 -3.88 4.74
C SER A 116 -13.64 -4.64 4.97
N LYS A 117 -13.82 -5.33 6.09
CA LYS A 117 -15.10 -5.97 6.47
C LYS A 117 -16.12 -4.97 7.06
N GLN A 118 -15.64 -3.83 7.55
CA GLN A 118 -16.48 -2.79 8.18
C GLN A 118 -16.98 -1.75 7.17
N SER A 119 -16.46 -1.80 5.94
CA SER A 119 -16.81 -0.95 4.80
C SER A 119 -17.98 -1.56 4.02
#